data_AF-A0A950TND6-F1
#
_entry.id   AF-A0A950TND6-F1
#
_cell.length_a   1.000
_cell.length_b   1.000
_cell.length_c   1.000
_cell.angle_alpha   90.00
_cell.angle_beta   90.00
_cell.angle_gamma   90.00
#
_symmetry.space_group_name_H-M   'P 1'
#
loop_
_entity.id
_entity.type
_entity.pdbx_description
1 polymer ?
#
loop_
_entity_poly.entity_id
_entity_poly.type
_entity_poly.pdbx_seq_one_letter_code
_entity_poly.pdbx_strand_id
1 'polypeptide(L)'
;TAICFAVTWIFNADVDAQGGAYATGVLVLMTSAAVAVTISARRRKSGWWLAFWAISAVFVYTTIANIIERPDGIKIASFFIFVIIAASFISRAMRSTEIRIEKIELDDAAKTFLNEANEEGGDIRIVTNRRETGDMTEYRFKEHEKRVDNHIPATDPILFYEIETGDASEFKGKLFIRGVDVDGYKILRTQAPAVPNAIAAFLLYLRDTTGKIPHVYFGWSEGNPIMYLARYILFGEGDTAPVTREILRQAEPDPEMRPNVHVGG
;
A
#
# COMPACT_ATOMS: atom_id res chain seq x y z
N THR A 1 5.99 -21.23 -13.12
CA THR A 1 5.32 -22.50 -13.50
C THR A 1 3.84 -22.31 -13.81
N ALA A 2 3.03 -21.73 -12.92
CA ALA A 2 1.60 -21.51 -13.18
C ALA A 2 1.29 -20.59 -14.38
N ILE A 3 2.06 -19.52 -14.57
CA ILE A 3 1.90 -18.60 -15.72
C ILE A 3 2.14 -19.32 -17.05
N CYS A 4 3.19 -20.15 -17.14
CA CYS A 4 3.46 -20.93 -18.35
C CYS A 4 2.33 -21.93 -18.64
N PHE A 5 1.77 -22.56 -17.62
CA PHE A 5 0.66 -23.51 -17.76
C PHE A 5 -0.63 -22.83 -18.25
N ALA A 6 -0.93 -21.64 -17.71
CA ALA A 6 -2.08 -20.83 -18.13
C ALA A 6 -1.95 -20.37 -19.58
N VAL A 7 -0.75 -19.96 -20.01
CA VAL A 7 -0.48 -19.58 -21.40
C VAL A 7 -0.64 -20.79 -22.34
N THR A 8 -0.08 -21.94 -22.00
CA THR A 8 -0.25 -23.16 -22.79
C THR A 8 -1.72 -23.56 -22.91
N TRP A 9 -2.50 -23.40 -21.84
CA TRP A 9 -3.93 -23.73 -21.83
C TRP A 9 -4.77 -22.75 -22.67
N ILE A 10 -4.56 -21.44 -22.53
CA ILE A 10 -5.29 -20.40 -23.28
C ILE A 10 -5.01 -20.50 -24.79
N PHE A 11 -3.77 -20.86 -25.15
CA PHE A 11 -3.35 -20.99 -26.55
C PHE A 11 -3.38 -22.44 -27.05
N ASN A 12 -4.02 -23.33 -26.29
CA ASN A 12 -4.28 -24.71 -26.67
C ASN A 12 -3.03 -25.48 -27.14
N ALA A 13 -1.86 -25.13 -26.61
CA ALA A 13 -0.54 -25.66 -26.98
C ALA A 13 -0.19 -25.58 -28.49
N ASP A 14 -0.75 -24.61 -29.23
CA ASP A 14 -0.52 -24.49 -30.67
C ASP A 14 0.81 -23.76 -31.00
N VAL A 15 1.68 -24.43 -31.75
CA VAL A 15 3.04 -23.95 -32.08
C VAL A 15 3.02 -22.87 -33.17
N ASP A 16 2.05 -22.91 -34.08
CA ASP A 16 1.90 -21.92 -35.16
C ASP A 16 1.33 -20.60 -34.61
N ALA A 17 0.41 -20.68 -33.64
CA ALA A 17 -0.08 -19.52 -32.89
C ALA A 17 1.04 -18.83 -32.09
N GLN A 18 2.01 -19.61 -31.56
CA GLN A 18 3.17 -19.08 -30.84
C GLN A 18 4.25 -18.50 -31.78
N GLY A 19 4.42 -19.06 -32.98
CA GLY A 19 5.35 -18.54 -33.99
C GLY A 19 5.06 -17.09 -34.40
N GLY A 20 3.77 -16.71 -34.47
CA GLY A 20 3.35 -15.33 -34.71
C GLY A 20 3.77 -14.33 -33.62
N ALA A 21 3.77 -14.76 -32.36
CA ALA A 21 4.25 -13.94 -31.25
C ALA A 21 5.76 -13.71 -31.30
N TYR A 22 6.54 -14.74 -31.67
CA TYR A 22 7.98 -14.59 -31.83
C TYR A 22 8.33 -13.59 -32.94
N ALA A 23 7.70 -13.71 -34.12
CA ALA A 23 7.91 -12.78 -35.23
C ALA A 23 7.56 -11.34 -34.84
N THR A 24 6.41 -11.15 -34.17
CA THR A 24 5.97 -9.84 -33.67
C THR A 24 6.98 -9.26 -32.67
N GLY A 25 7.45 -10.06 -31.71
CA GLY A 25 8.42 -9.63 -30.69
C GLY A 25 9.75 -9.18 -31.28
N VAL A 26 10.36 -10.00 -32.15
CA VAL A 26 11.63 -9.66 -32.81
C VAL A 26 11.49 -8.41 -33.67
N LEU A 27 10.38 -8.29 -34.41
CA LEU A 27 10.21 -7.21 -35.34
C LEU A 27 9.95 -5.86 -34.62
N VAL A 28 9.24 -5.87 -33.49
CA VAL A 28 9.14 -4.70 -32.60
C VAL A 28 10.51 -4.30 -32.02
N LEU A 29 11.36 -5.26 -31.64
CA LEU A 29 12.72 -4.98 -31.15
C LEU A 29 13.60 -4.36 -32.23
N MET A 30 13.61 -4.92 -33.45
CA MET A 30 14.37 -4.38 -34.58
C MET A 30 13.89 -2.98 -34.95
N THR A 31 12.58 -2.73 -34.96
CA THR A 31 11.99 -1.42 -35.24
C THR A 31 12.37 -0.41 -34.17
N SER A 32 12.31 -0.77 -32.89
CA SER A 32 12.73 0.10 -31.78
C SER A 32 14.20 0.49 -31.89
N ALA A 33 15.07 -0.47 -32.22
CA ALA A 33 16.49 -0.23 -32.44
C ALA A 33 16.74 0.69 -33.66
N ALA A 34 16.08 0.44 -34.78
CA ALA A 34 16.20 1.27 -35.99
C ALA A 34 15.76 2.73 -35.74
N VAL A 35 14.65 2.93 -35.01
CA VAL A 35 14.18 4.25 -34.58
C VAL A 35 15.20 4.91 -33.64
N ALA A 36 15.69 4.19 -32.63
CA ALA A 36 16.67 4.71 -31.68
C ALA A 36 17.98 5.14 -32.37
N VAL A 37 18.48 4.33 -33.31
CA VAL A 37 19.66 4.65 -34.12
C VAL A 37 19.42 5.88 -35.00
N THR A 38 18.23 6.00 -35.60
CA THR A 38 17.85 7.18 -36.39
C THR A 38 17.86 8.45 -35.54
N ILE A 39 17.25 8.41 -34.35
CA ILE A 39 17.25 9.53 -33.40
C ILE A 39 18.68 9.88 -32.97
N SER A 40 19.49 8.88 -32.65
CA SER A 40 20.89 9.06 -32.24
C SER A 40 21.74 9.67 -33.35
N ALA A 41 21.63 9.18 -34.59
CA ALA A 41 22.34 9.68 -35.76
C ALA A 41 21.98 11.13 -36.07
N ARG A 42 20.69 11.49 -35.95
CA ARG A 42 20.21 12.87 -36.10
C ARG A 42 20.78 13.79 -35.02
N ARG A 43 20.78 13.36 -33.75
CA ARG A 43 21.36 14.13 -32.64
C ARG A 43 22.87 14.38 -32.82
N ARG A 44 23.58 13.41 -33.38
CA ARG A 44 25.03 13.49 -33.66
C ARG A 44 25.36 14.18 -34.99
N LYS A 45 24.37 14.74 -35.71
CA LYS A 45 24.54 15.38 -37.03
C LYS A 45 25.28 14.51 -38.06
N SER A 46 25.08 13.19 -38.00
CA SER A 46 25.70 12.27 -38.97
C SER A 46 25.10 12.47 -40.37
N GLY A 47 25.95 12.50 -41.40
CA GLY A 47 25.50 12.57 -42.81
C GLY A 47 24.63 11.39 -43.24
N TRP A 48 24.72 10.26 -42.53
CA TRP A 48 23.96 9.03 -42.81
C TRP A 48 22.57 8.98 -42.14
N TRP A 49 22.14 10.06 -41.47
CA TRP A 49 20.87 10.06 -40.73
C TRP A 49 19.65 9.75 -41.63
N LEU A 50 19.67 10.18 -42.89
CA LEU A 50 18.63 9.89 -43.88
C LEU A 50 18.54 8.39 -44.21
N ALA A 51 19.68 7.70 -44.28
CA ALA A 51 19.71 6.26 -44.53
C ALA A 51 19.10 5.49 -43.35
N PHE A 52 19.47 5.85 -42.11
CA PHE A 52 18.85 5.25 -40.92
C PHE A 52 17.35 5.55 -40.84
N TRP A 53 16.93 6.77 -41.20
CA TRP A 53 15.52 7.13 -41.26
C TRP A 53 14.75 6.26 -42.26
N ALA A 54 15.28 6.05 -43.46
CA ALA A 54 14.66 5.19 -44.46
C ALA A 54 14.54 3.73 -43.97
N ILE A 55 15.60 3.18 -43.37
CA ILE A 55 15.58 1.84 -42.76
C ILE A 55 14.52 1.77 -41.64
N SER A 56 14.45 2.78 -40.78
CA SER A 56 13.45 2.86 -39.72
C SER A 56 12.04 2.92 -40.27
N ALA A 57 11.80 3.64 -41.37
CA ALA A 57 10.49 3.71 -42.01
C ALA A 57 10.06 2.34 -42.57
N VAL A 58 10.98 1.60 -43.18
CA VAL A 58 10.72 0.22 -43.66
C VAL A 58 10.35 -0.69 -42.49
N PHE A 59 11.11 -0.66 -41.39
CA PHE A 59 10.83 -1.47 -40.21
C PHE A 59 9.50 -1.10 -39.52
N VAL A 60 9.16 0.18 -39.45
CA VAL A 60 7.84 0.62 -38.95
C VAL A 60 6.73 0.08 -39.84
N TYR A 61 6.87 0.19 -41.16
CA TYR A 61 5.89 -0.34 -42.11
C TYR A 61 5.71 -1.85 -41.96
N THR A 62 6.80 -2.62 -41.93
CA THR A 62 6.72 -4.08 -41.77
C THR A 62 6.14 -4.46 -40.41
N THR A 63 6.36 -3.66 -39.37
CA THR A 63 5.74 -3.86 -38.04
C THR A 63 4.24 -3.72 -38.11
N ILE A 64 3.76 -2.65 -38.73
CA ILE A 64 2.33 -2.40 -38.87
C ILE A 64 1.69 -3.50 -39.72
N ALA A 65 2.31 -3.86 -40.86
CA ALA A 65 1.82 -4.92 -41.72
C ALA A 65 1.71 -6.27 -40.98
N ASN A 66 2.78 -6.67 -40.27
CA ASN A 66 2.78 -7.90 -39.49
C ASN A 66 1.72 -7.91 -38.38
N ILE A 67 1.50 -6.77 -37.71
CA ILE A 67 0.46 -6.63 -36.68
C ILE A 67 -0.95 -6.86 -37.28
N ILE A 68 -1.21 -6.35 -38.48
CA ILE A 68 -2.49 -6.49 -39.16
C ILE A 68 -2.68 -7.93 -39.66
N GLU A 69 -1.66 -8.52 -40.26
CA GLU A 69 -1.72 -9.88 -40.83
C GLU A 69 -1.75 -10.98 -39.75
N ARG A 70 -1.02 -10.79 -38.64
CA ARG A 70 -0.86 -11.77 -37.56
C ARG A 70 -1.11 -11.12 -36.19
N PRO A 71 -2.38 -10.86 -35.82
CA PRO A 71 -2.72 -10.18 -34.56
C PRO A 71 -2.44 -11.04 -33.32
N ASP A 72 -2.16 -12.33 -33.48
CA ASP A 72 -1.97 -13.27 -32.36
C ASP A 72 -0.77 -12.89 -31.48
N GLY A 73 0.28 -12.31 -32.07
CA GLY A 73 1.42 -11.82 -31.32
C GLY A 73 1.07 -10.70 -30.34
N ILE A 74 0.19 -9.77 -30.73
CA ILE A 74 -0.30 -8.72 -29.84
C ILE A 74 -1.18 -9.31 -28.74
N LYS A 75 -2.09 -10.23 -29.08
CA LYS A 75 -2.97 -10.87 -28.08
C LYS A 75 -2.15 -11.55 -26.97
N ILE A 76 -1.13 -12.31 -27.36
CA ILE A 76 -0.21 -12.97 -26.43
C ILE A 76 0.53 -11.92 -25.59
N ALA A 77 1.11 -10.91 -26.22
CA ALA A 77 1.83 -9.85 -25.50
C ALA A 77 0.93 -9.09 -24.51
N SER A 78 -0.29 -8.72 -24.91
CA SER A 78 -1.25 -8.03 -24.02
C SER A 78 -1.67 -8.90 -22.85
N PHE A 79 -1.85 -10.21 -23.07
CA PHE A 79 -2.15 -11.15 -21.99
C PHE A 79 -0.99 -11.25 -21.01
N PHE A 80 0.25 -11.39 -21.49
CA PHE A 80 1.44 -11.40 -20.62
C PHE A 80 1.58 -10.10 -19.83
N ILE A 81 1.41 -8.95 -20.47
CA ILE A 81 1.44 -7.63 -19.80
C ILE A 81 0.37 -7.58 -18.71
N PHE A 82 -0.86 -7.97 -19.03
CA PHE A 82 -1.95 -8.00 -18.05
C PHE A 82 -1.63 -8.92 -16.88
N VAL A 83 -1.16 -10.15 -17.13
CA VAL A 83 -0.79 -11.10 -16.08
C VAL A 83 0.35 -10.58 -15.21
N ILE A 84 1.39 -10.00 -15.79
CA ILE A 84 2.52 -9.42 -15.05
C ILE A 84 2.03 -8.27 -14.16
N ILE A 85 1.19 -7.38 -14.71
CA ILE A 85 0.60 -6.26 -13.98
C ILE A 85 -0.29 -6.77 -12.84
N ALA A 86 -1.18 -7.72 -13.12
CA ALA A 86 -2.09 -8.30 -12.13
C ALA A 86 -1.31 -9.03 -11.01
N ALA A 87 -0.33 -9.87 -11.37
CA ALA A 87 0.53 -10.55 -10.40
C ALA A 87 1.35 -9.55 -9.56
N SER A 88 1.84 -8.48 -10.18
CA SER A 88 2.55 -7.40 -9.47
C SER A 88 1.62 -6.67 -8.49
N PHE A 89 0.38 -6.37 -8.89
CA PHE A 89 -0.61 -5.78 -8.00
C PHE A 89 -0.98 -6.69 -6.85
N ILE A 90 -1.25 -7.97 -7.10
CA ILE A 90 -1.55 -8.96 -6.05
C ILE A 90 -0.37 -9.08 -5.09
N SER A 91 0.85 -9.22 -5.61
CA SER A 91 2.05 -9.30 -4.78
C SER A 91 2.23 -8.04 -3.92
N ARG A 92 1.97 -6.86 -4.49
CA ARG A 92 2.06 -5.59 -3.76
C ARG A 92 0.97 -5.46 -2.69
N ALA A 93 -0.27 -5.85 -3.00
CA ALA A 93 -1.38 -5.83 -2.06
C ALA A 93 -1.12 -6.78 -0.87
N MET A 94 -0.71 -8.02 -1.14
CA MET A 94 -0.33 -8.97 -0.09
C MET A 94 0.84 -8.46 0.76
N ARG A 95 1.85 -7.85 0.12
CA ARG A 95 2.99 -7.26 0.83
C ARG A 95 2.59 -6.08 1.71
N SER A 96 1.58 -5.31 1.31
CA SER A 96 1.10 -4.17 2.09
C SER A 96 0.38 -4.61 3.37
N THR A 97 -0.26 -5.78 3.37
CA THR A 97 -0.98 -6.31 4.54
C THR A 97 -0.10 -7.10 5.50
N GLU A 98 1.16 -7.35 5.15
CA GLU A 98 2.16 -8.02 6.00
C GLU A 98 2.70 -7.06 7.07
N ILE A 99 2.65 -7.46 8.35
CA ILE A 99 3.24 -6.68 9.45
C ILE A 99 4.75 -6.90 9.46
N ARG A 100 5.51 -5.87 9.05
CA ARG A 100 6.98 -5.87 9.00
C ARG A 100 7.64 -5.18 10.19
N ILE A 101 6.89 -5.06 11.28
CA ILE A 101 7.35 -4.43 12.52
C ILE A 101 7.78 -5.56 13.44
N GLU A 102 9.09 -5.74 13.59
CA GLU A 102 9.70 -6.80 14.40
C GLU A 102 9.70 -6.45 15.89
N LYS A 103 9.83 -5.15 16.21
CA LYS A 103 9.94 -4.69 17.59
C LYS A 103 9.31 -3.32 17.77
N ILE A 104 8.60 -3.16 18.89
CA ILE A 104 8.10 -1.88 19.38
C ILE A 104 8.93 -1.46 20.59
N GLU A 105 9.46 -0.24 20.55
CA GLU A 105 10.22 0.37 21.63
C GLU A 105 9.47 1.61 22.13
N LEU A 106 9.11 1.59 23.41
CA LEU A 106 8.41 2.67 24.09
C LEU A 106 9.40 3.53 24.86
N ASP A 107 9.26 4.85 24.80
CA ASP A 107 9.90 5.73 25.78
C ASP A 107 9.22 5.61 27.16
N ASP A 108 9.84 6.22 28.17
CA ASP A 108 9.36 6.08 29.54
C ASP A 108 7.99 6.75 29.75
N ALA A 109 7.71 7.86 29.04
CA ALA A 109 6.39 8.50 29.08
C ALA A 109 5.29 7.60 28.47
N ALA A 110 5.54 7.00 27.31
CA ALA A 110 4.59 6.08 26.67
C ALA A 110 4.32 4.85 27.55
N LYS A 111 5.36 4.29 28.20
CA LYS A 111 5.18 3.20 29.17
C LYS A 111 4.27 3.61 30.32
N THR A 112 4.51 4.79 30.91
CA THR A 112 3.67 5.30 32.00
C THR A 112 2.22 5.44 31.57
N PHE A 113 1.96 6.05 30.41
CA PHE A 113 0.60 6.22 29.90
C PHE A 113 -0.12 4.89 29.69
N LEU A 114 0.58 3.87 29.18
CA LEU A 114 0.03 2.55 28.96
C LEU A 114 -0.22 1.79 30.26
N ASN A 115 0.69 1.89 31.23
CA ASN A 115 0.51 1.27 32.54
C ASN A 115 -0.69 1.87 33.28
N GLU A 116 -0.80 3.19 33.30
CA GLU A 116 -1.95 3.89 33.89
C GLU A 116 -3.27 3.48 33.21
N ALA A 117 -3.30 3.46 31.87
CA ALA A 117 -4.48 3.02 31.13
C ALA A 117 -4.85 1.55 31.40
N ASN A 118 -3.86 0.70 31.71
CA ASN A 118 -4.11 -0.70 32.05
C ASN A 118 -4.64 -0.86 33.49
N GLU A 119 -4.13 -0.07 34.44
CA GLU A 119 -4.49 -0.11 35.87
C GLU A 119 -5.89 0.46 36.15
N GLU A 120 -6.37 1.43 35.35
CA GLU A 120 -7.69 2.05 35.50
C GLU A 120 -8.88 1.10 35.25
N GLY A 121 -8.63 -0.18 34.92
CA GLY A 121 -9.63 -1.25 34.95
C GLY A 121 -10.58 -1.32 33.75
N GLY A 122 -10.56 -0.32 32.86
CA GLY A 122 -11.32 -0.29 31.61
C GLY A 122 -10.62 -0.94 30.42
N ASP A 123 -11.30 -0.92 29.27
CA ASP A 123 -10.73 -1.31 27.98
C ASP A 123 -9.75 -0.25 27.48
N ILE A 124 -8.68 -0.68 26.79
CA ILE A 124 -7.70 0.25 26.23
C ILE A 124 -8.25 0.83 24.93
N ARG A 125 -8.52 2.14 24.94
CA ARG A 125 -9.11 2.84 23.79
C ARG A 125 -8.09 3.75 23.12
N ILE A 126 -7.79 3.44 21.87
CA ILE A 126 -6.85 4.18 21.02
C ILE A 126 -7.65 5.02 20.03
N VAL A 127 -7.50 6.34 20.08
CA VAL A 127 -8.09 7.26 19.09
C VAL A 127 -6.99 7.66 18.11
N THR A 128 -7.15 7.31 16.84
CA THR A 128 -6.16 7.72 15.82
C THR A 128 -6.35 9.19 15.53
N ASN A 129 -5.26 9.96 15.60
CA ASN A 129 -5.27 11.38 15.32
C ASN A 129 -4.30 11.72 14.20
N ARG A 130 -4.76 12.49 13.22
CA ARG A 130 -3.89 13.24 12.32
C ARG A 130 -3.73 14.63 12.91
N ARG A 131 -2.52 14.91 13.39
CA ARG A 131 -2.18 16.16 14.06
C ARG A 131 -2.38 17.36 13.13
N GLU A 132 -3.09 18.37 13.62
CA GLU A 132 -3.28 19.65 12.94
C GLU A 132 -2.58 20.78 13.72
N THR A 133 -3.30 21.45 14.62
CA THR A 133 -2.74 22.47 15.52
C THR A 133 -1.91 21.84 16.64
N GLY A 134 -2.32 20.65 17.10
CA GLY A 134 -1.70 19.92 18.20
C GLY A 134 -1.85 20.63 19.54
N ASP A 135 -2.92 21.40 19.71
CA ASP A 135 -3.28 22.10 20.95
C ASP A 135 -4.38 21.36 21.72
N MET A 136 -4.59 21.74 22.98
CA MET A 136 -5.65 21.15 23.83
C MET A 136 -7.02 21.17 23.14
N THR A 137 -7.34 22.20 22.36
CA THR A 137 -8.64 22.35 21.69
C THR A 137 -8.90 21.20 20.72
N GLU A 138 -7.90 20.84 19.89
CA GLU A 138 -7.98 19.72 18.96
C GLU A 138 -8.30 18.41 19.69
N TYR A 139 -7.54 18.09 20.74
CA TYR A 139 -7.71 16.84 21.49
C TYR A 139 -9.03 16.79 22.26
N ARG A 140 -9.44 17.90 22.88
CA ARG A 140 -10.72 18.00 23.58
C ARG A 140 -11.91 17.80 22.65
N PHE A 141 -11.88 18.41 21.47
CA PHE A 141 -12.95 18.26 20.49
C PHE A 141 -13.04 16.81 19.99
N LYS A 142 -11.89 16.21 19.62
CA LYS A 142 -11.85 14.83 19.14
C LYS A 142 -12.24 13.81 20.22
N GLU A 143 -11.82 14.01 21.46
CA GLU A 143 -12.24 13.15 22.56
C GLU A 143 -13.76 13.21 22.75
N HIS A 144 -14.33 14.41 22.77
CA HIS A 144 -15.77 14.60 22.95
C HIS A 144 -16.56 13.94 21.82
N GLU A 145 -16.19 14.19 20.57
CA GLU A 145 -16.77 13.56 19.38
C GLU A 145 -16.74 12.02 19.51
N LYS A 146 -15.55 11.44 19.76
CA LYS A 146 -15.43 9.98 19.84
C LYS A 146 -16.17 9.36 21.02
N ARG A 147 -16.22 10.05 22.17
CA ARG A 147 -16.99 9.57 23.32
C ARG A 147 -18.49 9.56 23.05
N VAL A 148 -19.02 10.61 22.42
CA VAL A 148 -20.44 10.73 22.09
C VAL A 148 -20.84 9.71 21.03
N ASP A 149 -20.14 9.69 19.91
CA ASP A 149 -20.52 8.89 18.75
C ASP A 149 -20.40 7.37 19.02
N ASN A 150 -19.35 6.98 19.75
CA ASN A 150 -19.05 5.57 20.02
C ASN A 150 -19.47 5.13 21.43
N HIS A 151 -20.20 5.96 22.17
CA HIS A 151 -20.69 5.68 23.53
C HIS A 151 -19.58 5.19 24.48
N ILE A 152 -18.42 5.85 24.42
CA ILE A 152 -17.26 5.49 25.24
C ILE A 152 -17.53 5.93 26.69
N PRO A 153 -17.48 5.02 27.69
CA PRO A 153 -17.68 5.37 29.09
C PRO A 153 -16.68 6.42 29.55
N ALA A 154 -17.12 7.41 30.33
CA ALA A 154 -16.27 8.48 30.85
C ALA A 154 -15.10 7.98 31.73
N THR A 155 -15.25 6.77 32.29
CA THR A 155 -14.23 6.08 33.09
C THR A 155 -13.13 5.45 32.26
N ASP A 156 -13.36 5.21 30.97
CA ASP A 156 -12.39 4.50 30.14
C ASP A 156 -11.30 5.47 29.65
N PRO A 157 -10.01 5.13 29.85
CA PRO A 157 -8.91 5.95 29.39
C PRO A 157 -8.86 5.96 27.86
N ILE A 158 -8.69 7.16 27.29
CA ILE A 158 -8.43 7.36 25.87
C ILE A 158 -6.98 7.76 25.70
N LEU A 159 -6.30 7.05 24.81
CA LEU A 159 -4.96 7.41 24.35
C LEU A 159 -5.04 7.84 22.90
N PHE A 160 -4.49 9.00 22.59
CA PHE A 160 -4.35 9.43 21.20
C PHE A 160 -3.14 8.75 20.57
N TYR A 161 -3.27 8.35 19.30
CA TYR A 161 -2.15 7.78 18.55
C TYR A 161 -1.96 8.52 17.23
N GLU A 162 -0.81 9.18 17.12
CA GLU A 162 -0.39 9.99 15.99
C GLU A 162 0.75 9.30 15.26
N ILE A 163 0.56 9.07 13.96
CA ILE A 163 1.57 8.46 13.10
C ILE A 163 1.95 9.47 12.01
N GLU A 164 3.22 9.86 12.01
CA GLU A 164 3.83 10.63 10.93
C GLU A 164 4.37 9.66 9.87
N THR A 165 4.09 9.96 8.59
CA THR A 165 4.57 9.15 7.47
C THR A 165 6.07 9.39 7.24
N GLY A 166 6.89 8.37 7.51
CA GLY A 166 8.33 8.38 7.28
C GLY A 166 8.75 7.66 5.98
N ASP A 167 10.03 7.74 5.61
CA ASP A 167 10.57 7.06 4.43
C ASP A 167 10.73 5.55 4.67
N ALA A 168 10.15 4.73 3.79
CA ALA A 168 10.25 3.27 3.85
C ALA A 168 11.68 2.73 3.70
N SER A 169 12.58 3.50 3.07
CA SER A 169 13.98 3.12 2.87
C SER A 169 14.82 3.23 4.15
N GLU A 170 14.45 4.12 5.07
CA GLU A 170 15.14 4.31 6.37
C GLU A 170 14.59 3.39 7.47
N PHE A 171 13.43 2.78 7.23
CA PHE A 171 12.74 1.95 8.21
C PHE A 171 13.45 0.60 8.44
N LYS A 172 13.88 0.35 9.68
CA LYS A 172 14.64 -0.86 10.08
C LYS A 172 13.82 -1.88 10.86
N GLY A 173 12.51 -1.97 10.61
CA GLY A 173 11.65 -2.95 11.28
C GLY A 173 11.30 -2.62 12.74
N LYS A 174 11.73 -1.46 13.26
CA LYS A 174 11.48 -1.04 14.65
C LYS A 174 10.58 0.18 14.69
N LEU A 175 9.56 0.10 15.53
CA LEU A 175 8.64 1.22 15.78
C LEU A 175 8.99 1.86 17.12
N PHE A 176 9.37 3.13 17.09
CA PHE A 176 9.62 3.92 18.31
C PHE A 176 8.39 4.74 18.63
N ILE A 177 7.81 4.53 19.81
CA ILE A 177 6.63 5.25 20.27
C ILE A 177 7.01 6.15 21.43
N ARG A 178 6.71 7.44 21.29
CA ARG A 178 7.00 8.48 22.27
C ARG A 178 5.72 8.97 22.93
N GLY A 179 5.71 9.05 24.25
CA GLY A 179 4.65 9.70 25.02
C GLY A 179 4.80 11.22 25.02
N VAL A 180 3.73 11.93 24.73
CA VAL A 180 3.61 13.38 24.84
C VAL A 180 2.34 13.71 25.62
N ASP A 181 2.49 14.48 26.69
CA ASP A 181 1.36 15.09 27.39
C ASP A 181 1.09 16.47 26.76
N VAL A 182 -0.17 16.70 26.35
CA VAL A 182 -0.64 18.03 25.94
C VAL A 182 -1.78 18.42 26.86
N ASP A 183 -1.45 19.21 27.87
CA ASP A 183 -2.39 19.73 28.87
C ASP A 183 -3.34 18.65 29.47
N GLY A 184 -2.78 17.49 29.81
CA GLY A 184 -3.51 16.35 30.40
C GLY A 184 -4.03 15.33 29.38
N TYR A 185 -3.88 15.60 28.08
CA TYR A 185 -4.16 14.62 27.04
C TYR A 185 -2.93 13.75 26.76
N LYS A 186 -3.09 12.44 26.89
CA LYS A 186 -2.02 11.44 26.67
C LYS A 186 -1.94 11.07 25.20
N ILE A 187 -0.83 11.44 24.54
CA ILE A 187 -0.60 11.20 23.11
C ILE A 187 0.60 10.29 22.92
N LEU A 188 0.43 9.27 22.09
CA LEU A 188 1.47 8.39 21.61
C LEU A 188 1.85 8.82 20.19
N ARG A 189 3.12 9.16 19.97
CA ARG A 189 3.63 9.60 18.67
C ARG A 189 4.61 8.58 18.12
N THR A 190 4.48 8.29 16.83
CA THR A 190 5.46 7.45 16.13
C THR A 190 5.66 7.91 14.69
N GLN A 191 6.73 7.40 14.07
CA GLN A 191 6.98 7.53 12.64
C GLN A 191 6.99 6.15 12.00
N ALA A 192 6.23 5.99 10.92
CA ALA A 192 6.15 4.74 10.19
C ALA A 192 5.93 4.97 8.69
N PRO A 193 6.42 4.07 7.83
CA PRO A 193 6.20 4.16 6.38
C PRO A 193 4.77 3.82 5.98
N ALA A 194 4.04 3.06 6.82
CA ALA A 194 2.66 2.67 6.57
C ALA A 194 1.83 2.82 7.84
N VAL A 195 0.93 3.80 7.85
CA VAL A 195 0.02 4.10 8.97
C VAL A 195 -0.80 2.88 9.40
N PRO A 196 -1.45 2.12 8.49
CA PRO A 196 -2.25 0.97 8.89
C PRO A 196 -1.45 -0.12 9.61
N ASN A 197 -0.20 -0.37 9.16
CA ASN A 197 0.67 -1.39 9.73
C ASN A 197 1.17 -0.97 11.11
N ALA A 198 1.50 0.31 11.30
CA ALA A 198 1.90 0.85 12.59
C ALA A 198 0.78 0.73 13.64
N ILE A 199 -0.47 0.99 13.23
CA ILE A 199 -1.65 0.81 14.09
C ILE A 199 -1.86 -0.66 14.41
N ALA A 200 -1.89 -1.53 13.40
CA ALA A 200 -2.13 -2.96 13.62
C ALA A 200 -1.06 -3.59 14.53
N ALA A 201 0.21 -3.31 14.28
CA ALA A 201 1.32 -3.81 15.10
C ALA A 201 1.22 -3.30 16.54
N PHE A 202 0.89 -2.02 16.72
CA PHE A 202 0.73 -1.44 18.05
C PHE A 202 -0.43 -2.06 18.82
N LEU A 203 -1.58 -2.29 18.18
CA LEU A 203 -2.72 -2.94 18.81
C LEU A 203 -2.43 -4.40 19.20
N LEU A 204 -1.74 -5.16 18.35
CA LEU A 204 -1.31 -6.52 18.70
C LEU A 204 -0.31 -6.52 19.86
N TYR A 205 0.64 -5.58 19.84
CA TYR A 205 1.57 -5.38 20.96
C TYR A 205 0.85 -5.06 22.27
N LEU A 206 -0.15 -4.17 22.25
CA LEU A 206 -0.95 -3.85 23.43
C LEU A 206 -1.70 -5.07 23.94
N ARG A 207 -2.32 -5.84 23.04
CA ARG A 207 -2.99 -7.08 23.42
C ARG A 207 -2.04 -8.07 24.07
N ASP A 208 -0.89 -8.31 23.46
CA ASP A 208 0.06 -9.32 23.93
C ASP A 208 0.72 -8.92 25.26
N THR A 209 0.87 -7.62 25.53
CA THR A 209 1.49 -7.10 26.77
C THR A 209 0.50 -6.89 27.91
N THR A 210 -0.73 -6.47 27.61
CA THR A 210 -1.73 -6.15 28.65
C THR A 210 -2.74 -7.29 28.87
N GLY A 211 -2.86 -8.22 27.93
CA GLY A 211 -3.87 -9.28 27.95
C GLY A 211 -5.30 -8.81 27.64
N LYS A 212 -5.51 -7.52 27.38
CA LYS A 212 -6.82 -6.93 27.03
C LYS A 212 -6.97 -6.83 25.51
N ILE A 213 -8.20 -6.79 25.01
CA ILE A 213 -8.47 -6.54 23.58
C ILE A 213 -8.59 -5.02 23.38
N PRO A 214 -7.61 -4.35 22.74
CA PRO A 214 -7.70 -2.91 22.56
C PRO A 214 -8.72 -2.55 21.47
N HIS A 215 -9.30 -1.36 21.61
CA HIS A 215 -10.23 -0.78 20.65
C HIS A 215 -9.57 0.41 19.97
N VAL A 216 -9.61 0.46 18.64
CA VAL A 216 -9.14 1.61 17.86
C VAL A 216 -10.31 2.33 17.19
N TYR A 217 -10.30 3.65 17.25
CA TYR A 217 -11.32 4.53 16.69
C TYR A 217 -10.71 5.40 15.59
N PHE A 218 -11.26 5.26 14.38
CA PHE A 218 -10.87 6.06 13.22
C PHE A 218 -11.84 7.23 12.99
N GLY A 219 -11.30 8.37 12.56
CA GLY A 219 -12.11 9.46 12.00
C GLY A 219 -12.57 9.13 10.59
N TRP A 220 -13.67 9.75 10.14
CA TRP A 220 -14.07 9.67 8.74
C TRP A 220 -13.02 10.36 7.86
N SER A 221 -12.53 9.64 6.86
CA SER A 221 -11.74 10.24 5.79
C SER A 221 -12.67 11.11 4.93
N GLU A 222 -12.68 12.43 5.14
CA GLU A 222 -13.42 13.37 4.29
C GLU A 222 -12.81 13.39 2.87
N GLY A 223 -13.40 12.63 1.95
CA GLY A 223 -12.93 12.55 0.57
C GLY A 223 -13.76 11.63 -0.32
N ASN A 224 -13.49 11.63 -1.63
CA ASN A 224 -14.20 10.78 -2.59
C ASN A 224 -13.73 9.31 -2.47
N PRO A 225 -14.62 8.34 -2.18
CA PRO A 225 -14.28 6.90 -2.07
C PRO A 225 -13.56 6.33 -3.30
N ILE A 226 -13.88 6.81 -4.51
CA ILE A 226 -13.24 6.39 -5.76
C ILE A 226 -11.78 6.83 -5.78
N MET A 227 -11.45 8.00 -5.21
CA MET A 227 -10.08 8.51 -5.14
C MET A 227 -9.22 7.65 -4.19
N TYR A 228 -9.79 7.18 -3.07
CA TYR A 228 -9.09 6.28 -2.15
C TYR A 228 -8.87 4.89 -2.76
N LEU A 229 -9.85 4.36 -3.48
CA LEU A 229 -9.68 3.11 -4.23
C LEU A 229 -8.61 3.26 -5.32
N ALA A 230 -8.61 4.37 -6.07
CA ALA A 230 -7.58 4.66 -7.05
C ALA A 230 -6.20 4.82 -6.42
N ARG A 231 -6.08 5.48 -5.26
CA ARG A 231 -4.81 5.56 -4.51
C ARG A 231 -4.34 4.20 -4.00
N TYR A 232 -5.25 3.35 -3.53
CA TYR A 232 -4.90 1.99 -3.15
C TYR A 232 -4.38 1.20 -4.36
N ILE A 233 -5.05 1.30 -5.51
CA ILE A 233 -4.64 0.63 -6.75
C ILE A 233 -3.34 1.21 -7.31
N LEU A 234 -3.08 2.51 -7.22
CA LEU A 234 -1.89 3.13 -7.83
C LEU A 234 -0.68 3.12 -6.88
N PHE A 235 -0.90 3.41 -5.61
CA PHE A 235 0.14 3.68 -4.61
C PHE A 235 0.15 2.68 -3.44
N GLY A 236 -0.87 1.82 -3.30
CA GLY A 236 -1.00 0.90 -2.16
C GLY A 236 -1.50 1.58 -0.88
N GLU A 237 -1.88 2.86 -0.97
CA GLU A 237 -2.37 3.69 0.13
C GLU A 237 -3.90 3.79 0.01
N GLY A 238 -4.62 2.99 0.81
CA GLY A 238 -6.08 3.00 0.86
C GLY A 238 -6.63 3.79 2.04
N ASP A 239 -7.93 3.62 2.30
CA ASP A 239 -8.52 4.09 3.55
C ASP A 239 -7.90 3.31 4.73
N THR A 240 -7.49 4.02 5.78
CA THR A 240 -6.63 3.46 6.84
C THR A 240 -7.38 2.41 7.63
N ALA A 241 -8.63 2.67 7.98
CA ALA A 241 -9.44 1.79 8.81
C ALA A 241 -9.69 0.39 8.21
N PRO A 242 -10.18 0.25 6.96
CA PRO A 242 -10.39 -1.07 6.37
C PRO A 242 -9.08 -1.83 6.16
N VAL A 243 -8.00 -1.13 5.81
CA VAL A 243 -6.68 -1.75 5.64
C VAL A 243 -6.15 -2.25 6.98
N THR A 244 -6.25 -1.47 8.06
CA THR A 244 -5.88 -1.91 9.43
C THR A 244 -6.68 -3.14 9.84
N ARG A 245 -8.00 -3.16 9.59
CA ARG A 245 -8.85 -4.31 9.90
C ARG A 245 -8.41 -5.57 9.15
N GLU A 246 -8.07 -5.45 7.87
CA GLU A 246 -7.62 -6.59 7.08
C GLU A 246 -6.24 -7.10 7.52
N ILE A 247 -5.33 -6.21 7.88
CA ILE A 247 -4.02 -6.57 8.47
C ILE A 247 -4.24 -7.35 9.78
N LEU A 248 -5.10 -6.85 10.67
CA LEU A 248 -5.43 -7.53 11.92
C LEU A 248 -6.09 -8.89 11.68
N ARG A 249 -6.93 -9.02 10.64
CA ARG A 249 -7.57 -10.29 10.26
C ARG A 249 -6.58 -11.33 9.75
N GLN A 250 -5.55 -10.90 9.03
CA GLN A 250 -4.48 -11.79 8.55
C GLN A 250 -3.51 -12.17 9.67
N ALA A 251 -3.19 -11.24 10.57
CA ALA A 251 -2.25 -11.45 11.66
C ALA A 251 -2.85 -12.25 12.83
N GLU A 252 -4.12 -12.02 13.18
CA GLU A 252 -4.85 -12.78 14.20
C GLU A 252 -6.10 -13.43 13.59
N PRO A 253 -6.04 -14.75 13.28
CA PRO A 253 -7.18 -15.49 12.73
C PRO A 253 -8.36 -15.58 13.70
N ASP A 254 -8.11 -15.65 15.02
CA ASP A 254 -9.15 -15.76 16.04
C ASP A 254 -9.91 -14.43 16.21
N PRO A 255 -11.22 -14.37 15.92
CA PRO A 255 -12.01 -13.15 16.08
C PRO A 255 -12.07 -12.63 17.52
N GLU A 256 -11.99 -13.50 18.54
CA GLU A 256 -12.11 -13.09 19.95
C GLU A 256 -10.82 -12.46 20.47
N MET A 257 -9.68 -12.85 19.89
CA MET A 257 -8.36 -12.31 20.23
C MET A 257 -7.95 -11.12 19.36
N ARG A 258 -8.82 -10.69 18.43
CA ARG A 258 -8.50 -9.63 17.48
C ARG A 258 -8.85 -8.25 18.05
N PRO A 259 -7.92 -7.28 18.00
CA PRO A 259 -8.23 -5.89 18.30
C PRO A 259 -9.45 -5.37 17.52
N ASN A 260 -10.29 -4.59 18.20
CA ASN A 260 -11.53 -4.08 17.63
C ASN A 260 -11.29 -2.79 16.85
N VAL A 261 -11.76 -2.75 15.60
CA VAL A 261 -11.65 -1.58 14.72
C VAL A 261 -13.02 -0.93 14.58
N HIS A 262 -13.14 0.30 15.05
CA HIS A 262 -14.34 1.12 14.94
C HIS A 262 -14.15 2.21 13.90
N VAL A 263 -15.12 2.28 12.98
CA VAL A 263 -15.21 3.32 11.96
C VAL A 263 -16.54 4.00 12.21
N GLY A 264 -16.51 5.17 12.85
CA GLY A 264 -17.72 5.77 13.37
C GLY A 264 -17.49 7.15 13.99
N GLY A 265 -18.13 8.13 13.36
CA GLY A 265 -18.89 9.18 14.00
C GLY A 265 -20.37 8.89 13.76
#